data_AF-A0A348B4L0-F1
#
_entry.id   AF-A0A348B4L0-F1
#
_cell.length_a   1.000
_cell.length_b   1.000
_cell.length_c   1.000
_cell.angle_alpha   90.00
_cell.angle_beta   90.00
_cell.angle_gamma   90.00
#
_symmetry.space_group_name_H-M   'P 1'
#
loop_
_entity.id
_entity.type
_entity.pdbx_description
1 polymer ?
#
loop_
_entity_poly.entity_id
_entity_poly.type
_entity_poly.pdbx_seq_one_letter_code
_entity_poly.pdbx_strand_id
1 'polypeptide(L)'
;MNVILEVTNAVGIVAFAVAGATKAVEKRMDLLGALVLGFSSALAGGIIADVLLGRTPPTNLTYIPYPALALAASVLAFYFHKEIEKLRTPLLYADAVGLGAFSSSGASLAYSTSPNPLLVIMVGTLTAVGGGALRDILANEIPSVLVREFYAVDNSFR
;
A
#
# COMPACT_ATOMS: atom_id res chain seq x y z
N MET A 1 17.15 12.98 -2.34
CA MET A 1 15.82 12.53 -1.85
C MET A 1 15.64 13.12 -0.45
N ASN A 2 14.46 13.63 -0.10
CA ASN A 2 14.23 14.11 1.27
C ASN A 2 14.14 12.91 2.23
N VAL A 3 14.92 12.90 3.31
CA VAL A 3 14.93 11.84 4.34
C VAL A 3 13.51 11.51 4.83
N ILE A 4 12.65 12.54 4.92
CA ILE A 4 11.25 12.39 5.31
C ILE A 4 10.50 11.46 4.35
N LEU A 5 10.64 11.64 3.03
CA LEU A 5 9.95 10.80 2.05
C LEU A 5 10.45 9.35 2.07
N GLU A 6 11.74 9.13 2.27
CA GLU A 6 12.31 7.78 2.36
C GLU A 6 11.78 7.02 3.57
N VAL A 7 11.81 7.66 4.75
CA VAL A 7 11.29 7.05 5.98
C VAL A 7 9.79 6.78 5.86
N THR A 8 9.03 7.73 5.33
CA THR A 8 7.56 7.59 5.23
C THR A 8 7.20 6.52 4.19
N ASN A 9 7.93 6.40 3.08
CA ASN A 9 7.77 5.31 2.12
C ASN A 9 8.14 3.96 2.71
N ALA A 10 9.23 3.85 3.48
CA ALA A 10 9.59 2.59 4.14
C ALA A 10 8.49 2.13 5.12
N VAL A 11 7.93 3.05 5.92
CA VAL A 11 6.80 2.76 6.82
C VAL A 11 5.58 2.30 6.03
N GLY A 12 5.24 3.01 4.95
CA GLY A 12 4.13 2.63 4.07
C GLY A 12 4.31 1.25 3.45
N ILE A 13 5.50 0.94 2.95
CA ILE A 13 5.85 -0.37 2.37
C ILE A 13 5.65 -1.48 3.39
N VAL A 14 6.16 -1.31 4.62
CA VAL A 14 5.98 -2.31 5.68
C VAL A 14 4.49 -2.46 6.03
N ALA A 15 3.77 -1.36 6.24
CA ALA A 15 2.36 -1.39 6.62
C ALA A 15 1.51 -2.14 5.57
N PHE A 16 1.65 -1.78 4.29
CA PHE A 16 0.92 -2.42 3.20
C PHE A 16 1.37 -3.88 2.97
N ALA A 17 2.65 -4.19 3.11
CA ALA A 17 3.14 -5.56 2.97
C ALA A 17 2.58 -6.49 4.05
N VAL A 18 2.53 -6.02 5.30
CA VAL A 18 1.93 -6.76 6.41
C VAL A 18 0.42 -6.91 6.19
N ALA A 19 -0.28 -5.85 5.77
CA ALA A 19 -1.71 -5.91 5.48
C ALA A 19 -2.04 -6.91 4.36
N GLY A 20 -1.28 -6.88 3.26
CA GLY A 20 -1.42 -7.83 2.15
C GLY A 20 -1.12 -9.26 2.54
N ALA A 21 -0.02 -9.51 3.26
CA ALA A 21 0.32 -10.85 3.72
C ALA A 21 -0.69 -11.39 4.75
N THR A 22 -1.17 -10.57 5.68
CA THR A 22 -2.23 -10.96 6.63
C THR A 22 -3.50 -11.32 5.89
N LYS A 23 -3.89 -10.54 4.87
CA LYS A 23 -5.04 -10.84 4.02
C LYS A 23 -4.89 -12.18 3.29
N ALA A 24 -3.68 -12.51 2.83
CA ALA A 24 -3.39 -13.79 2.20
C ALA A 24 -3.60 -14.96 3.17
N VAL A 25 -3.15 -14.80 4.43
CA VAL A 25 -3.37 -15.79 5.49
C VAL A 25 -4.87 -15.94 5.82
N GLU A 26 -5.62 -14.83 5.93
CA GLU A 26 -7.08 -14.87 6.11
C GLU A 26 -7.77 -15.64 4.96
N LYS A 27 -7.25 -15.52 3.73
CA LYS A 27 -7.70 -16.24 2.53
C LYS A 27 -7.13 -17.65 2.39
N ARG A 28 -6.40 -18.15 3.39
CA ARG A 28 -5.76 -19.49 3.41
C ARG A 28 -4.79 -19.73 2.24
N MET A 29 -4.13 -18.67 1.78
CA MET A 29 -3.06 -18.78 0.80
C MET A 29 -1.77 -19.30 1.47
N ASP A 30 -0.87 -19.88 0.67
CA ASP A 30 0.45 -20.32 1.14
C ASP A 30 1.44 -19.14 1.26
N LEU A 31 2.69 -19.44 1.62
CA LEU A 31 3.73 -18.42 1.77
C LEU A 31 3.94 -17.65 0.46
N LEU A 32 3.91 -18.32 -0.69
CA LEU A 32 4.06 -17.66 -1.98
C LEU A 32 2.91 -16.67 -2.22
N GLY A 33 1.67 -17.08 -1.94
CA GLY A 33 0.51 -16.18 -2.02
C GLY A 33 0.64 -14.97 -1.09
N ALA A 34 1.16 -15.16 0.13
CA ALA A 34 1.42 -14.06 1.07
C ALA A 34 2.52 -13.10 0.59
N LEU A 35 3.60 -13.63 0.01
CA LEU A 35 4.66 -12.82 -0.61
C LEU A 35 4.12 -12.00 -1.79
N VAL A 36 3.37 -12.63 -2.69
CA VAL A 36 2.78 -11.97 -3.86
C VAL A 36 1.81 -10.88 -3.41
N LEU A 37 0.87 -11.20 -2.53
CA LEU A 37 -0.16 -10.26 -2.12
C LEU A 37 0.42 -9.09 -1.30
N GLY A 38 1.38 -9.37 -0.42
CA GLY A 38 2.09 -8.32 0.33
C GLY A 38 2.96 -7.43 -0.57
N PHE A 39 3.72 -8.01 -1.49
CA PHE A 39 4.51 -7.27 -2.48
C PHE A 39 3.63 -6.37 -3.36
N SER A 40 2.56 -6.93 -3.93
CA SER A 40 1.60 -6.18 -4.74
C SER A 40 0.96 -5.06 -3.93
N SER A 41 0.56 -5.34 -2.69
CA SER A 41 -0.06 -4.32 -1.83
C SER A 41 0.90 -3.17 -1.51
N ALA A 42 2.18 -3.45 -1.28
CA ALA A 42 3.17 -2.45 -0.89
C ALA A 42 3.72 -1.62 -2.05
N LEU A 43 3.91 -2.23 -3.22
CA LEU A 43 4.67 -1.60 -4.30
C LEU A 43 3.82 -1.17 -5.49
N ALA A 44 2.61 -1.70 -5.66
CA ALA A 44 1.80 -1.39 -6.85
C ALA A 44 1.46 0.10 -6.95
N GLY A 45 1.20 0.79 -5.83
CA GLY A 45 0.93 2.23 -5.82
C GLY A 45 2.03 3.05 -6.49
N GLY A 46 3.28 2.87 -6.06
CA GLY A 46 4.43 3.55 -6.67
C GLY A 46 4.71 3.12 -8.11
N ILE A 47 4.48 1.85 -8.45
CA ILE A 47 4.61 1.36 -9.84
C ILE A 47 3.58 2.04 -10.75
N ILE A 48 2.33 2.14 -10.30
CA ILE A 48 1.26 2.85 -11.02
C ILE A 48 1.68 4.31 -11.23
N ALA A 49 2.19 4.98 -10.20
CA ALA A 49 2.65 6.37 -10.29
C ALA A 49 3.76 6.55 -11.33
N ASP A 50 4.78 5.69 -11.29
CA ASP A 50 5.91 5.73 -12.22
C ASP A 50 5.43 5.51 -13.66
N VAL A 51 4.56 4.52 -13.90
CA VAL A 51 4.01 4.23 -15.24
C VAL A 51 3.16 5.39 -15.76
N LEU A 52 2.27 5.96 -14.94
CA LEU A 52 1.43 7.11 -15.32
C LEU A 52 2.25 8.35 -15.68
N LEU A 53 3.43 8.51 -15.06
CA LEU A 53 4.33 9.64 -15.29
C LEU A 53 5.43 9.34 -16.32
N GLY A 54 5.40 8.17 -16.97
CA GLY A 54 6.39 7.78 -17.98
C GLY A 54 7.78 7.47 -17.42
N ARG A 55 7.91 7.25 -16.11
CA ARG A 55 9.17 6.88 -15.45
C ARG A 55 9.38 5.37 -15.56
N THR A 56 10.25 4.97 -16.47
CA THR A 56 10.57 3.56 -16.69
C THR A 56 12.09 3.33 -16.66
N PRO A 57 12.57 2.26 -16.01
CA PRO A 57 11.82 1.29 -15.19
C PRO A 57 11.33 1.88 -13.85
N PRO A 58 10.25 1.33 -13.24
CA PRO A 58 9.73 1.81 -11.95
C PRO A 58 10.76 1.75 -10.81
N THR A 59 10.74 2.76 -9.95
CA THR A 59 11.63 2.91 -8.79
C THR A 59 11.49 1.74 -7.83
N ASN A 60 10.26 1.29 -7.59
CA ASN A 60 9.96 0.15 -6.72
C ASN A 60 10.54 -1.19 -7.21
N LEU A 61 10.99 -1.26 -8.47
CA LEU A 61 11.63 -2.45 -9.06
C LEU A 61 13.14 -2.30 -9.23
N THR A 62 13.67 -1.08 -9.12
CA THR A 62 15.11 -0.81 -9.31
C THR A 62 15.82 -0.51 -8.00
N TYR A 63 15.15 0.11 -7.03
CA TYR A 63 15.71 0.42 -5.73
C TYR A 63 15.52 -0.76 -4.77
N ILE A 64 16.49 -1.67 -4.74
CA ILE A 64 16.51 -2.96 -3.99
C ILE A 64 15.95 -2.88 -2.55
N PRO A 65 16.20 -1.82 -1.76
CA PRO A 65 15.67 -1.76 -0.40
C PRO A 65 14.13 -1.85 -0.31
N TYR A 66 13.39 -1.31 -1.28
CA TYR A 66 11.92 -1.34 -1.26
C TYR A 66 11.32 -2.73 -1.48
N PRO A 67 11.65 -3.48 -2.56
CA PRO A 67 11.15 -4.85 -2.72
C PRO A 67 11.70 -5.79 -1.66
N ALA A 68 12.94 -5.61 -1.19
CA ALA A 68 13.47 -6.41 -0.09
C ALA A 68 12.69 -6.20 1.21
N LEU A 69 12.34 -4.94 1.54
CA LEU A 69 11.56 -4.60 2.71
C LEU A 69 10.12 -5.16 2.62
N ALA A 70 9.49 -5.05 1.45
CA ALA A 70 8.16 -5.62 1.22
C ALA A 70 8.16 -7.13 1.44
N LEU A 71 9.10 -7.86 0.81
CA LEU A 71 9.19 -9.31 0.95
C LEU A 71 9.51 -9.73 2.39
N ALA A 72 10.47 -9.06 3.05
CA ALA A 72 10.82 -9.36 4.44
C ALA A 72 9.62 -9.13 5.38
N ALA A 73 8.90 -8.02 5.23
CA ALA A 73 7.69 -7.74 5.99
C ALA A 73 6.59 -8.77 5.75
N SER A 74 6.42 -9.23 4.50
CA SER A 74 5.45 -10.29 4.17
C SER A 74 5.82 -11.65 4.76
N VAL A 75 7.10 -12.03 4.77
CA VAL A 75 7.57 -13.27 5.45
C VAL A 75 7.25 -13.20 6.94
N LEU A 76 7.64 -12.10 7.60
CA LEU A 76 7.38 -11.91 9.02
C LEU A 76 5.87 -11.93 9.30
N ALA A 77 5.07 -11.28 8.46
CA ALA A 77 3.62 -11.27 8.61
C ALA A 77 3.00 -12.67 8.47
N PHE A 78 3.51 -13.50 7.56
CA PHE A 78 3.01 -14.86 7.37
C PHE A 78 3.28 -15.75 8.60
N TYR A 79 4.50 -15.72 9.14
CA TYR A 79 4.86 -16.57 10.28
C TYR A 79 4.28 -16.08 11.61
N PHE A 80 4.21 -14.76 11.81
CA PHE A 80 3.71 -14.14 13.05
C PHE A 80 2.26 -13.66 12.93
N HIS A 81 1.46 -14.27 12.04
CA HIS A 81 0.09 -13.82 11.77
C HIS A 81 -0.80 -13.83 13.02
N LYS A 82 -0.60 -14.78 13.95
CA LYS A 82 -1.41 -14.89 15.19
C LYS A 82 -1.16 -13.73 16.16
N GLU A 83 0.08 -13.27 16.24
CA GLU A 83 0.47 -12.11 17.02
C GLU A 83 0.01 -10.82 16.36
N ILE A 84 0.07 -10.77 15.02
CA ILE A 84 -0.34 -9.63 14.20
C ILE A 84 -1.85 -9.43 14.20
N GLU A 85 -2.65 -10.51 14.27
CA GLU A 85 -4.10 -10.41 14.43
C GLU A 85 -4.50 -9.64 15.70
N LYS A 86 -3.72 -9.77 16.78
CA LYS A 86 -3.91 -8.99 18.02
C LYS A 86 -3.59 -7.51 17.83
N LEU A 87 -2.85 -7.17 16.78
CA LEU A 87 -2.46 -5.82 16.40
C LEU A 87 -3.37 -5.23 15.30
N ARG A 88 -4.55 -5.81 15.05
CA ARG A 88 -5.52 -5.32 14.04
C ARG A 88 -5.77 -3.82 14.10
N THR A 89 -5.95 -3.27 15.31
CA THR A 89 -6.20 -1.84 15.51
C THR A 89 -4.95 -0.98 15.17
N PRO A 90 -3.75 -1.27 15.69
CA PRO A 90 -2.50 -0.66 15.21
C PRO A 90 -2.28 -0.77 13.70
N LEU A 91 -2.63 -1.89 13.07
CA LEU A 91 -2.49 -2.08 11.62
C LEU A 91 -3.38 -1.14 10.82
N LEU A 92 -4.60 -0.85 11.28
CA LEU A 92 -5.49 0.14 10.65
C LEU A 92 -4.88 1.55 10.69
N TYR A 93 -4.23 1.91 11.79
CA TYR A 93 -3.50 3.17 11.87
C TYR A 93 -2.25 3.18 10.97
N ALA A 94 -1.53 2.06 10.89
CA ALA A 94 -0.38 1.93 9.98
C ALA A 94 -0.79 2.04 8.50
N ASP A 95 -1.94 1.47 8.13
CA ASP A 95 -2.55 1.61 6.79
C ASP A 95 -2.88 3.07 6.47
N ALA A 96 -3.47 3.81 7.42
CA ALA A 96 -3.72 5.24 7.29
C ALA A 96 -2.43 6.07 7.12
N VAL A 97 -1.37 5.73 7.87
CA VAL A 97 -0.05 6.36 7.71
C VAL A 97 0.54 6.04 6.33
N GLY A 98 0.45 4.80 5.87
CA GLY A 98 0.89 4.39 4.53
C GLY A 98 0.14 5.12 3.42
N LEU A 99 -1.18 5.28 3.55
CA LEU A 99 -2.00 6.06 2.62
C LEU A 99 -1.54 7.52 2.54
N GLY A 100 -1.28 8.17 3.68
CA GLY A 100 -0.72 9.52 3.72
C GLY A 100 0.67 9.62 3.08
N ALA A 101 1.53 8.64 3.35
CA ALA A 101 2.88 8.53 2.78
C ALA A 101 2.85 8.45 1.26
N PHE A 102 2.09 7.50 0.73
CA PHE A 102 2.01 7.26 -0.70
C PHE A 102 1.26 8.36 -1.44
N SER A 103 0.25 8.98 -0.81
CA SER A 103 -0.42 10.15 -1.37
C SER A 103 0.54 11.33 -1.52
N SER A 104 1.29 11.65 -0.46
CA SER A 104 2.27 12.76 -0.50
C SER A 104 3.45 12.47 -1.43
N SER A 105 3.99 11.25 -1.44
CA SER A 105 5.07 10.86 -2.35
C SER A 105 4.60 10.88 -3.82
N GLY A 106 3.41 10.35 -4.11
CA GLY A 106 2.83 10.37 -5.46
C GLY A 106 2.51 11.77 -5.95
N ALA A 107 1.95 12.62 -5.08
CA ALA A 107 1.69 14.03 -5.38
C ALA A 107 2.99 14.81 -5.63
N SER A 108 4.01 14.59 -4.80
CA SER A 108 5.34 15.20 -4.98
C SER A 108 5.98 14.79 -6.31
N LEU A 109 5.88 13.50 -6.65
CA LEU A 109 6.39 12.98 -7.92
C LEU A 109 5.64 13.60 -9.11
N ALA A 110 4.32 13.64 -9.07
CA ALA A 110 3.50 14.23 -10.13
C ALA A 110 3.77 15.73 -10.31
N TYR A 111 3.90 16.47 -9.20
CA TYR A 111 4.21 17.91 -9.22
C TYR A 111 5.57 18.19 -9.87
N SER A 112 6.55 17.32 -9.65
CA SER A 112 7.87 17.42 -10.29
C SER A 112 7.83 17.19 -11.80
N THR A 113 6.83 16.45 -12.30
CA THR A 113 6.62 16.22 -13.73
C THR A 113 5.85 17.37 -14.38
N SER A 114 4.77 17.84 -13.74
CA SER A 114 3.97 18.97 -14.21
C SER A 114 3.17 19.58 -13.06
N PRO A 115 3.13 20.92 -12.93
CA PRO A 115 2.37 21.59 -11.86
C PRO A 115 0.85 21.61 -12.11
N ASN A 116 0.32 20.74 -12.98
CA ASN A 116 -1.11 20.64 -13.23
C ASN A 116 -1.84 20.06 -12.00
N PRO A 117 -2.78 20.79 -11.37
CA PRO A 117 -3.46 20.34 -10.16
C PRO A 117 -4.21 19.02 -10.32
N LEU A 118 -4.85 18.80 -11.48
CA LEU A 118 -5.57 17.57 -11.76
C LEU A 118 -4.63 16.36 -11.81
N LEU A 119 -3.47 16.50 -12.45
CA LEU A 119 -2.46 15.43 -12.51
C LEU A 119 -1.97 15.07 -11.09
N VAL A 120 -1.64 16.09 -10.30
CA VAL A 120 -1.11 15.90 -8.94
C VAL A 120 -2.11 15.19 -8.03
N ILE A 121 -3.37 15.61 -8.06
CA ILE A 121 -4.44 15.00 -7.25
C ILE A 121 -4.68 13.56 -7.70
N MET A 122 -4.81 13.32 -9.01
CA MET A 122 -5.12 11.99 -9.53
C MET A 122 -3.99 11.00 -9.27
N VAL A 123 -2.74 11.37 -9.59
CA VAL A 123 -1.59 10.49 -9.37
C VAL A 123 -1.35 10.25 -7.89
N GLY A 124 -1.41 11.29 -7.04
CA GLY A 124 -1.29 11.13 -5.59
C GLY A 124 -2.33 10.17 -5.03
N THR A 125 -3.60 10.34 -5.40
CA THR A 125 -4.70 9.48 -4.94
C THR A 125 -4.51 8.04 -5.42
N LEU A 126 -4.23 7.84 -6.71
CA LEU A 126 -4.01 6.50 -7.29
C LEU A 126 -2.79 5.80 -6.70
N THR A 127 -1.73 6.54 -6.38
CA THR A 127 -0.54 6.01 -5.69
C THR A 127 -0.91 5.48 -4.30
N ALA A 128 -1.73 6.24 -3.56
CA ALA A 128 -2.15 5.84 -2.22
C ALA A 128 -3.06 4.62 -2.22
N VAL A 129 -4.13 4.63 -3.04
CA VAL A 129 -5.16 3.59 -2.99
C VAL A 129 -4.84 2.38 -3.86
N GLY A 130 -3.96 2.52 -4.85
CA GLY A 130 -3.71 1.50 -5.87
C GLY A 130 -3.17 0.19 -5.30
N GLY A 131 -2.31 0.26 -4.28
CA GLY A 131 -1.80 -0.92 -3.58
C GLY A 131 -2.90 -1.73 -2.88
N GLY A 132 -3.72 -1.05 -2.06
CA GLY A 132 -4.86 -1.68 -1.38
C GLY A 132 -5.93 -2.19 -2.35
N ALA A 133 -6.22 -1.44 -3.41
CA ALA A 133 -7.16 -1.86 -4.44
C ALA A 133 -6.69 -3.13 -5.16
N LEU A 134 -5.42 -3.20 -5.58
CA LEU A 134 -4.87 -4.38 -6.22
C LEU A 134 -4.88 -5.59 -5.27
N ARG A 135 -4.52 -5.40 -4.00
CA ARG A 135 -4.63 -6.43 -2.95
C ARG A 135 -6.04 -7.00 -2.89
N ASP A 136 -7.05 -6.13 -2.80
CA ASP A 136 -8.43 -6.56 -2.65
C ASP A 136 -8.94 -7.29 -3.91
N ILE A 137 -8.58 -6.82 -5.11
CA ILE A 137 -8.89 -7.49 -6.39
C ILE A 137 -8.26 -8.89 -6.44
N LEU A 138 -6.96 -9.02 -6.11
CA LEU A 138 -6.27 -10.30 -6.09
C LEU A 138 -6.82 -11.26 -5.02
N ALA A 139 -7.38 -10.73 -3.93
CA ALA A 139 -8.07 -11.49 -2.90
C ALA A 139 -9.54 -11.81 -3.23
N ASN A 140 -9.99 -11.46 -4.44
CA ASN A 140 -11.36 -11.61 -4.92
C ASN A 140 -12.40 -10.91 -4.01
N GLU A 141 -12.12 -9.67 -3.63
CA GLU A 141 -13.02 -8.81 -2.86
C GLU A 141 -13.23 -7.47 -3.57
N ILE A 142 -14.34 -6.80 -3.25
CA ILE A 142 -14.57 -5.44 -3.70
C ILE A 142 -13.54 -4.54 -3.00
N PRO A 143 -12.75 -3.74 -3.73
CA PRO A 143 -11.78 -2.83 -3.15
C PRO A 143 -12.37 -1.97 -2.03
N SER A 144 -11.70 -1.96 -0.90
CA SER A 144 -12.08 -1.21 0.30
C SER A 144 -12.26 0.28 0.04
N VAL A 145 -11.53 0.87 -0.92
CA VAL A 145 -11.69 2.25 -1.38
C VAL A 145 -13.09 2.53 -1.97
N LEU A 146 -13.79 1.50 -2.44
CA LEU A 146 -15.15 1.60 -3.02
C LEU A 146 -16.26 1.38 -1.98
N VAL A 147 -15.92 0.90 -0.78
CA VAL A 147 -16.91 0.42 0.21
C VAL A 147 -16.78 1.11 1.57
N ARG A 148 -15.57 1.54 1.95
CA ARG A 148 -15.37 2.26 3.22
C ARG A 148 -15.76 3.73 3.05
N GLU A 149 -16.90 4.09 3.62
CA GLU A 149 -17.29 5.49 3.80
C GLU A 149 -16.27 6.19 4.72
N PHE A 150 -15.80 7.36 4.30
CA PHE A 150 -15.03 8.26 5.15
C PHE A 150 -15.95 8.71 6.31
N TYR A 151 -15.56 8.40 7.55
CA TYR A 151 -16.13 8.86 8.83
C TYR A 151 -17.47 8.25 9.32
N ALA A 152 -17.37 7.59 10.50
CA ALA A 152 -18.23 7.81 11.67
C ALA A 152 -19.73 8.09 11.44
N VAL A 153 -20.47 7.14 10.87
CA VAL A 153 -21.88 6.98 11.20
C VAL A 153 -22.03 5.69 11.99
N ASP A 154 -22.48 5.87 13.23
CA ASP A 154 -22.90 4.84 14.15
C ASP A 154 -23.71 3.75 13.43
N ASN A 155 -23.35 2.49 13.70
CA ASN A 155 -23.94 1.31 13.08
C ASN A 155 -25.26 0.92 13.78
N SER A 156 -26.04 1.91 14.23
CA SER A 156 -27.28 1.70 15.00
C SER A 156 -28.52 1.42 14.14
N PHE A 157 -28.36 1.26 12.83
CA PHE A 157 -29.43 0.81 11.93
C PHE A 157 -28.92 -0.26 10.95
N ARG A 158 -28.72 -1.47 11.46
CA ARG A 158 -28.88 -2.71 10.70
C ARG A 158 -29.75 -3.68 11.48
#